data_AF-E3QV56-F1
#
_entry.id   AF-E3QV56-F1
#
_cell.length_a   1.000
_cell.length_b   1.000
_cell.length_c   1.000
_cell.angle_alpha   90.00
_cell.angle_beta   90.00
_cell.angle_gamma   90.00
#
_symmetry.space_group_name_H-M   'P 1'
#
loop_
_entity.id
_entity.type
_entity.pdbx_description
1 polymer ?
#
loop_
_entity_poly.entity_id
_entity_poly.type
_entity_poly.pdbx_seq_one_letter_code
_entity_poly.pdbx_strand_id
1 'polypeptide(L)'
;METISFSATSSKGKGVMVGFCLLVEVFLRGVTGARSQPDSKKVFPFEHNWDPANPPLWSIRSEDHELFTVGRSSPVQIRDTDAKTAGFTSLKHTWDPHNPPLWTVRPEDRQKVPGQHYSQMAEASKSSEETDPCANKDKPATLYKTYENNECPPKHKFLPLEKGMGFADTCEGWNTEDFRKHDCITFCQTSTRFEWAQEVPFPHSECHFPISCGLSEGDSVKSGWNMGGNVKVQFIKALKIGVTGGYSSDWSESEGRKFDVNLTEGQCGYFTFVPVKRIVCGGITEPDYPPRWYDFGLCKAGPKNTHLCVDKLWTIKSQRIKDPNHEIPDGTIIFVYTDCFSRRPLPMNKQDPVYHAPGVALHHDVLDGIRQSWVWNTCYMWNMGAEGKLSLYIHGSGFKDSMVGPEGKKLIERVNHCARSVDGVISGAEFNWYYSVYPGEDPKITGAMWVFMADVPSNIRPGCLGDAMIELGGITKDKCIGDKFEG
;
A
#
# COMPACT_ATOMS: atom_id res chain seq x y z
N MET A 1 60.41 -26.48 13.63
CA MET A 1 60.81 -25.15 14.14
C MET A 1 59.83 -24.16 13.50
N GLU A 2 58.86 -23.56 14.17
CA GLU A 2 58.53 -23.46 15.60
C GLU A 2 57.19 -24.16 15.89
N THR A 3 57.11 -24.73 17.08
CA THR A 3 55.97 -25.47 17.63
C THR A 3 55.29 -24.61 18.70
N ILE A 4 53.97 -24.43 18.61
CA ILE A 4 53.15 -24.01 19.74
C ILE A 4 52.04 -25.04 19.92
N SER A 5 52.13 -25.73 21.05
CA SER A 5 51.17 -26.69 21.60
C SER A 5 50.45 -26.02 22.76
N PHE A 6 49.14 -26.18 22.87
CA PHE A 6 48.46 -26.22 24.17
C PHE A 6 47.30 -27.21 24.17
N SER A 7 47.24 -27.93 25.29
CA SER A 7 46.43 -29.09 25.60
C SER A 7 45.16 -28.74 26.37
N ALA A 8 44.11 -29.53 26.13
CA ALA A 8 43.16 -30.14 27.08
C ALA A 8 42.47 -29.32 28.21
N THR A 9 41.12 -29.39 28.14
CA THR A 9 40.12 -29.60 29.22
C THR A 9 40.05 -28.66 30.43
N SER A 10 38.88 -28.03 30.61
CA SER A 10 38.35 -27.65 31.93
C SER A 10 36.84 -27.90 31.99
N SER A 11 36.44 -28.81 32.89
CA SER A 11 35.06 -29.09 33.27
C SER A 11 34.66 -28.18 34.44
N LYS A 12 33.75 -27.23 34.23
CA LYS A 12 32.97 -26.55 35.29
C LYS A 12 31.95 -25.60 34.64
N GLY A 13 30.66 -25.94 34.76
CA GLY A 13 29.58 -25.08 34.25
C GLY A 13 28.17 -25.69 34.29
N LYS A 14 27.91 -26.71 35.10
CA LYS A 14 26.54 -27.16 35.42
C LYS A 14 26.09 -26.42 36.67
N GLY A 15 25.43 -25.27 36.52
CA GLY A 15 25.00 -24.48 37.67
C GLY A 15 24.19 -23.20 37.41
N VAL A 16 23.61 -23.00 36.21
CA VAL A 16 22.82 -21.79 35.90
C VAL A 16 21.37 -22.09 35.48
N MET A 17 20.99 -23.35 35.28
CA MET A 17 19.66 -23.77 34.78
C MET A 17 18.65 -24.16 35.87
N VAL A 18 18.71 -23.56 37.06
CA VAL A 18 17.70 -23.77 38.13
C VAL A 18 17.17 -22.45 38.71
N GLY A 19 17.80 -21.31 38.41
CA GLY A 19 17.38 -19.99 38.93
C GLY A 19 16.26 -19.30 38.15
N PHE A 20 15.93 -19.74 36.93
CA PHE A 20 14.98 -19.06 36.05
C PHE A 20 13.54 -19.62 36.13
N CYS A 21 13.34 -20.81 36.69
CA CYS A 21 12.01 -21.44 36.78
C CYS A 21 11.15 -21.00 37.97
N LEU A 22 11.70 -20.22 38.93
CA LEU A 22 10.96 -19.78 40.13
C LEU A 22 10.43 -18.34 40.06
N LEU A 23 10.78 -17.58 39.01
CA LEU A 23 10.29 -16.20 38.81
C LEU A 23 8.98 -16.10 38.02
N VAL A 24 8.53 -17.20 37.39
CA VAL A 24 7.31 -17.24 36.56
C VAL A 24 6.05 -17.55 37.37
N GLU A 25 6.15 -18.22 38.52
CA GLU A 25 4.97 -18.53 39.35
C GLU A 25 4.45 -17.35 40.20
N VAL A 26 5.29 -16.32 40.45
CA VAL A 26 4.87 -15.15 41.24
C VAL A 26 4.05 -14.15 40.42
N PHE A 27 4.19 -14.15 39.08
CA PHE A 27 3.42 -13.27 38.20
C PHE A 27 2.03 -13.81 37.82
N LEU A 28 1.72 -15.09 38.10
CA LEU A 28 0.46 -15.73 37.71
C LEU A 28 -0.64 -15.76 38.79
N ARG A 29 -0.44 -15.10 39.96
CA ARG A 29 -1.45 -15.07 41.05
C ARG A 29 -2.03 -13.69 41.38
N GLY A 30 -1.83 -12.69 40.53
CA GLY A 30 -2.21 -11.31 40.82
C GLY A 30 -3.36 -10.73 39.98
N VAL A 31 -4.48 -11.44 39.75
CA VAL A 31 -5.68 -10.81 39.19
C VAL A 31 -6.95 -11.36 39.85
N THR A 32 -7.46 -10.64 40.85
CA THR A 32 -8.83 -10.81 41.35
C THR A 32 -9.57 -9.48 41.30
N GLY A 33 -10.63 -9.44 40.48
CA GLY A 33 -11.89 -8.74 40.76
C GLY A 33 -11.93 -7.22 40.57
N ALA A 34 -12.49 -6.77 39.44
CA ALA A 34 -13.16 -5.47 39.37
C ALA A 34 -14.61 -5.65 38.88
N ARG A 35 -15.53 -5.00 39.62
CA ARG A 35 -16.99 -5.09 39.58
C ARG A 35 -17.61 -4.68 38.24
N SER A 36 -18.68 -5.38 37.87
CA SER A 36 -19.69 -4.96 36.91
C SER A 36 -20.53 -3.80 37.46
N GLN A 37 -20.75 -2.76 36.65
CA GLN A 37 -21.86 -1.82 36.79
C GLN A 37 -22.31 -1.31 35.38
N PRO A 38 -23.53 -0.79 35.24
CA PRO A 38 -24.48 -1.27 34.24
C PRO A 38 -24.83 -0.25 33.15
N ASP A 39 -25.46 -0.77 32.09
CA ASP A 39 -26.37 -0.12 31.14
C ASP A 39 -26.22 1.38 30.89
N SER A 40 -25.46 1.72 29.85
CA SER A 40 -25.72 2.90 29.05
C SER A 40 -25.49 2.61 27.56
N LYS A 41 -26.61 2.43 26.85
CA LYS A 41 -26.83 2.60 25.41
C LYS A 41 -25.64 2.23 24.49
N LYS A 42 -25.60 0.96 24.08
CA LYS A 42 -24.82 0.50 22.93
C LYS A 42 -25.21 1.28 21.67
N VAL A 43 -24.34 2.19 21.25
CA VAL A 43 -24.24 2.59 19.85
C VAL A 43 -23.44 1.49 19.18
N PHE A 44 -24.06 0.70 18.30
CA PHE A 44 -23.33 -0.24 17.46
C PHE A 44 -22.62 0.55 16.37
N PRO A 45 -21.28 0.63 16.33
CA PRO A 45 -20.61 0.94 15.09
C PRO A 45 -20.97 -0.21 14.12
N PHE A 46 -21.42 0.12 12.92
CA PHE A 46 -21.58 -0.84 11.84
C PHE A 46 -20.19 -1.38 11.47
N GLU A 47 -19.72 -2.41 12.18
CA GLU A 47 -18.58 -3.22 11.77
C GLU A 47 -18.99 -3.97 10.50
N HIS A 48 -18.52 -3.49 9.35
CA HIS A 48 -18.70 -4.22 8.10
C HIS A 48 -17.74 -5.40 8.12
N ASN A 49 -18.22 -6.55 8.63
CA ASN A 49 -17.47 -7.80 8.66
C ASN A 49 -17.49 -8.44 7.26
N TRP A 50 -16.67 -7.91 6.35
CA TRP A 50 -16.51 -8.47 5.01
C TRP A 50 -15.15 -9.15 4.86
N ASP A 51 -15.09 -10.16 3.99
CA ASP A 51 -13.91 -10.99 3.76
C ASP A 51 -12.82 -10.17 3.03
N PRO A 52 -11.67 -9.86 3.65
CA PRO A 52 -10.58 -9.12 3.02
C PRO A 52 -10.06 -9.77 1.72
N ALA A 53 -10.22 -11.09 1.59
CA ALA A 53 -9.82 -11.82 0.39
C ALA A 53 -10.84 -11.68 -0.75
N ASN A 54 -12.06 -11.22 -0.47
CA ASN A 54 -13.14 -11.00 -1.42
C ASN A 54 -13.85 -9.68 -1.08
N PRO A 55 -13.19 -8.52 -1.32
CA PRO A 55 -13.79 -7.23 -1.07
C PRO A 55 -15.15 -7.11 -1.76
N PRO A 56 -16.22 -6.74 -1.03
CA PRO A 56 -17.51 -6.54 -1.66
C PRO A 56 -17.38 -5.43 -2.70
N LEU A 57 -18.11 -5.52 -3.81
CA LEU A 57 -17.96 -4.61 -4.97
C LEU A 57 -17.99 -3.11 -4.61
N TRP A 58 -18.65 -2.73 -3.52
CA TRP A 58 -18.71 -1.34 -3.04
C TRP A 58 -17.40 -0.84 -2.40
N SER A 59 -16.49 -1.72 -1.98
CA SER A 59 -15.15 -1.35 -1.54
C SER A 59 -14.15 -1.27 -2.70
N ILE A 60 -14.56 -1.68 -3.91
CA ILE A 60 -13.81 -1.54 -5.16
C ILE A 60 -14.22 -0.22 -5.82
N ARG A 61 -13.25 0.55 -6.29
CA ARG A 61 -13.47 1.85 -6.93
C ARG A 61 -14.28 1.73 -8.21
N SER A 62 -15.12 2.71 -8.51
CA SER A 62 -15.92 2.74 -9.72
C SER A 62 -15.07 2.66 -11.00
N GLU A 63 -13.87 3.25 -11.01
CA GLU A 63 -12.93 3.20 -12.14
C GLU A 63 -12.27 1.82 -12.35
N ASP A 64 -12.17 1.00 -11.31
CA ASP A 64 -11.58 -0.34 -11.40
C ASP A 64 -12.62 -1.40 -11.79
N HIS A 65 -13.93 -1.11 -11.67
CA HIS A 65 -15.02 -2.04 -12.00
C HIS A 65 -14.96 -2.51 -13.46
N GLU A 66 -14.57 -1.63 -14.40
CA GLU A 66 -14.46 -2.01 -15.81
C GLU A 66 -13.33 -3.02 -16.04
N LEU A 67 -12.19 -2.87 -15.36
CA LEU A 67 -11.08 -3.84 -15.41
C LEU A 67 -11.48 -5.21 -14.84
N PHE A 68 -12.36 -5.24 -13.83
CA PHE A 68 -12.92 -6.47 -13.28
C PHE A 68 -13.87 -7.21 -14.24
N THR A 69 -14.58 -6.49 -15.10
CA THR A 69 -15.53 -7.09 -16.06
C THR A 69 -14.87 -7.58 -17.36
N VAL A 70 -13.71 -7.03 -17.73
CA VAL A 70 -13.11 -7.24 -19.07
C VAL A 70 -12.07 -8.37 -19.11
N GLY A 71 -11.65 -8.95 -17.97
CA GLY A 71 -10.42 -9.76 -17.95
C GLY A 71 -10.38 -10.99 -17.05
N ARG A 72 -11.31 -11.95 -17.19
CA ARG A 72 -11.14 -13.42 -17.04
C ARG A 72 -12.50 -14.09 -16.78
N SER A 73 -12.76 -15.20 -17.46
CA SER A 73 -13.89 -16.09 -17.19
C SER A 73 -13.74 -16.77 -15.83
N SER A 74 -14.10 -16.06 -14.76
CA SER A 74 -14.33 -16.62 -13.43
C SER A 74 -15.81 -17.03 -13.28
N PRO A 75 -16.14 -18.00 -12.43
CA PRO A 75 -17.51 -18.53 -12.25
C PRO A 75 -18.54 -17.52 -11.70
N VAL A 76 -18.18 -16.24 -11.60
CA VAL A 76 -19.06 -15.13 -11.20
C VAL A 76 -20.01 -14.72 -12.34
N GLN A 77 -19.74 -15.07 -13.60
CA GLN A 77 -20.58 -14.74 -14.76
C GLN A 77 -22.03 -15.28 -14.69
N ILE A 78 -22.33 -16.23 -13.79
CA ILE A 78 -23.70 -16.77 -13.63
C ILE A 78 -24.58 -15.84 -12.77
N ARG A 79 -24.02 -14.82 -12.10
CA ARG A 79 -24.80 -13.83 -11.32
C ARG A 79 -25.12 -12.53 -12.07
N ASP A 80 -24.60 -12.34 -13.28
CA ASP A 80 -24.67 -11.06 -14.01
C ASP A 80 -26.02 -10.76 -14.69
N THR A 81 -26.92 -11.74 -14.79
CA THR A 81 -28.27 -11.47 -15.33
C THR A 81 -29.14 -10.63 -14.39
N ASP A 82 -28.83 -10.59 -13.09
CA ASP A 82 -29.55 -9.76 -12.12
C ASP A 82 -28.91 -8.38 -11.89
N ALA A 83 -27.65 -8.18 -12.31
CA ALA A 83 -26.91 -6.93 -12.10
C ALA A 83 -27.27 -5.83 -13.12
N LYS A 84 -27.79 -6.19 -14.31
CA LYS A 84 -28.22 -5.21 -15.33
C LYS A 84 -29.42 -4.36 -14.91
N THR A 85 -30.07 -4.65 -13.77
CA THR A 85 -31.24 -3.92 -13.26
C THR A 85 -30.96 -3.14 -11.98
N ALA A 86 -29.76 -3.25 -11.40
CA ALA A 86 -29.38 -2.47 -10.23
C ALA A 86 -28.83 -1.09 -10.66
N GLY A 87 -29.68 -0.07 -10.62
CA GLY A 87 -29.22 1.31 -10.74
C GLY A 87 -28.16 1.62 -9.68
N PHE A 88 -26.96 2.00 -10.10
CA PHE A 88 -25.87 2.39 -9.21
C PHE A 88 -26.21 3.71 -8.53
N THR A 89 -26.71 3.65 -7.30
CA THR A 89 -26.71 4.80 -6.39
C THR A 89 -25.30 5.02 -5.88
N SER A 90 -24.71 6.18 -6.20
CA SER A 90 -23.57 6.74 -5.45
C SER A 90 -23.86 6.61 -3.96
N LEU A 91 -23.08 5.79 -3.26
CA LEU A 91 -23.17 5.66 -1.80
C LEU A 91 -22.79 7.02 -1.22
N LYS A 92 -23.79 7.80 -0.81
CA LYS A 92 -23.59 8.92 0.09
C LYS A 92 -23.16 8.32 1.42
N HIS A 93 -21.87 8.35 1.73
CA HIS A 93 -21.37 8.03 3.06
C HIS A 93 -21.81 9.14 4.01
N THR A 94 -23.04 9.08 4.50
CA THR A 94 -23.53 9.98 5.55
C THR A 94 -23.05 9.44 6.89
N TRP A 95 -22.03 10.07 7.44
CA TRP A 95 -21.57 9.84 8.81
C TRP A 95 -21.64 11.15 9.59
N ASP A 96 -21.81 11.06 10.91
CA ASP A 96 -21.95 12.21 11.80
C ASP A 96 -20.59 12.92 11.95
N PRO A 97 -20.45 14.19 11.52
CA PRO A 97 -19.20 14.95 11.69
C PRO A 97 -18.73 15.07 13.14
N HIS A 98 -19.64 14.94 14.11
CA HIS A 98 -19.32 15.00 15.54
C HIS A 98 -18.92 13.65 16.13
N ASN A 99 -19.14 12.55 15.39
CA ASN A 99 -18.72 11.21 15.75
C ASN A 99 -18.20 10.45 14.51
N PRO A 100 -17.06 10.90 13.93
CA PRO A 100 -16.48 10.26 12.76
C PRO A 100 -16.14 8.79 13.03
N PRO A 101 -16.41 7.89 12.07
CA PRO A 101 -15.83 6.55 12.10
C PRO A 101 -14.30 6.62 12.20
N LEU A 102 -13.66 5.72 12.95
CA LEU A 102 -12.19 5.76 13.15
C LEU A 102 -11.39 5.73 11.86
N TRP A 103 -11.93 5.10 10.82
CA TRP A 103 -11.30 5.01 9.50
C TRP A 103 -11.30 6.35 8.74
N THR A 104 -12.11 7.35 9.12
CA THR A 104 -12.01 8.72 8.54
C THR A 104 -11.00 9.60 9.28
N VAL A 105 -10.49 9.15 10.44
CA VAL A 105 -9.54 9.89 11.28
C VAL A 105 -8.13 9.34 11.06
N ARG A 106 -7.17 10.25 10.84
CA ARG A 106 -5.75 9.89 10.64
C ARG A 106 -5.17 9.26 11.92
N PRO A 107 -4.34 8.21 11.84
CA PRO A 107 -3.76 7.56 13.01
C PRO A 107 -3.05 8.52 13.98
N GLU A 108 -2.29 9.48 13.46
CA GLU A 108 -1.57 10.49 14.23
C GLU A 108 -2.47 11.44 15.05
N ASP A 109 -3.73 11.58 14.64
CA ASP A 109 -4.69 12.41 15.35
C ASP A 109 -5.51 11.62 16.37
N ARG A 110 -5.58 10.28 16.24
CA ARG A 110 -6.21 9.40 17.24
C ARG A 110 -5.47 9.42 18.58
N GLN A 111 -4.14 9.47 18.53
CA GLN A 111 -3.30 9.42 19.74
C GLN A 111 -3.37 10.68 20.60
N LYS A 112 -3.76 11.82 20.03
CA LYS A 112 -3.85 13.11 20.74
C LYS A 112 -5.07 13.21 21.67
N VAL A 113 -5.98 12.23 21.66
CA VAL A 113 -7.24 12.28 22.41
C VAL A 113 -7.54 10.95 23.12
N PRO A 114 -6.85 10.60 24.22
CA PRO A 114 -7.32 9.54 25.09
C PRO A 114 -8.50 10.06 25.92
N GLY A 115 -9.73 9.67 25.57
CA GLY A 115 -10.89 9.75 26.47
C GLY A 115 -11.81 10.98 26.38
N GLN A 116 -11.76 11.78 25.30
CA GLN A 116 -12.76 12.84 25.05
C GLN A 116 -13.58 12.54 23.78
N HIS A 117 -14.84 12.98 23.79
CA HIS A 117 -15.73 12.89 22.62
C HIS A 117 -15.08 13.56 21.39
N TYR A 118 -15.02 12.82 20.26
CA TYR A 118 -14.49 13.28 18.97
C TYR A 118 -15.14 14.58 18.44
N SER A 119 -16.25 15.01 19.04
CA SER A 119 -16.92 16.28 18.77
C SER A 119 -16.00 17.50 18.94
N GLN A 120 -14.98 17.42 19.81
CA GLN A 120 -14.02 18.52 20.02
C GLN A 120 -12.99 18.65 18.89
N MET A 121 -12.72 17.61 18.10
CA MET A 121 -11.85 17.71 16.92
C MET A 121 -12.53 18.47 15.78
N ALA A 122 -13.85 18.32 15.63
CA ALA A 122 -14.65 19.09 14.68
C ALA A 122 -14.83 20.56 15.09
N GLU A 123 -14.58 20.90 16.36
CA GLU A 123 -14.59 22.27 16.88
C GLU A 123 -13.20 22.92 16.85
N ALA A 124 -12.12 22.16 17.07
CA ALA A 124 -10.75 22.67 16.91
C ALA A 124 -10.44 23.09 15.46
N SER A 125 -11.08 22.45 14.47
CA SER A 125 -11.02 22.86 13.05
C SER A 125 -11.86 24.10 12.71
N LYS A 126 -12.73 24.58 13.61
CA LYS A 126 -13.55 25.78 13.42
C LYS A 126 -12.93 27.08 13.95
N SER A 127 -11.80 27.04 14.66
CA SER A 127 -11.28 28.22 15.39
C SER A 127 -9.99 28.86 14.87
N SER A 128 -9.43 28.41 13.74
CA SER A 128 -8.44 29.22 13.01
C SER A 128 -9.11 29.87 11.82
N GLU A 129 -8.81 31.15 11.58
CA GLU A 129 -9.22 31.94 10.42
C GLU A 129 -9.52 31.10 9.17
N GLU A 130 -10.63 31.47 8.53
CA GLU A 130 -11.29 30.98 7.32
C GLU A 130 -10.33 30.65 6.16
N THR A 131 -9.46 29.65 6.33
CA THR A 131 -8.56 29.21 5.27
C THR A 131 -9.24 28.14 4.42
N ASP A 132 -9.38 28.43 3.13
CA ASP A 132 -9.89 27.51 2.11
C ASP A 132 -9.16 26.15 2.17
N PRO A 133 -9.81 25.05 2.59
CA PRO A 133 -9.20 23.72 2.72
C PRO A 133 -8.78 23.12 1.38
N CYS A 134 -9.23 23.69 0.25
CA CYS A 134 -8.85 23.28 -1.09
C CYS A 134 -7.60 23.98 -1.62
N ALA A 135 -7.19 25.09 -1.00
CA ALA A 135 -5.98 25.81 -1.35
C ALA A 135 -4.93 25.77 -0.23
N ASN A 136 -5.36 25.68 1.03
CA ASN A 136 -4.48 25.62 2.19
C ASN A 136 -3.84 24.23 2.30
N LYS A 137 -2.51 24.20 2.13
CA LYS A 137 -1.68 23.00 2.25
C LYS A 137 -0.92 22.93 3.58
N ASP A 138 -1.12 23.87 4.50
CA ASP A 138 -0.45 23.90 5.81
C ASP A 138 -1.02 22.86 6.79
N LYS A 139 -2.28 22.43 6.57
CA LYS A 139 -2.98 21.46 7.42
C LYS A 139 -3.68 20.40 6.57
N PRO A 140 -3.79 19.14 7.06
CA PRO A 140 -4.55 18.11 6.38
C PRO A 140 -6.05 18.44 6.36
N ALA A 141 -6.72 18.15 5.23
CA ALA A 141 -8.16 18.34 5.11
C ALA A 141 -8.94 17.26 5.89
N THR A 142 -10.17 17.57 6.32
CA THR A 142 -11.10 16.56 6.85
C THR A 142 -11.52 15.62 5.73
N LEU A 143 -11.31 14.32 5.94
CA LEU A 143 -11.63 13.28 4.98
C LEU A 143 -13.13 12.98 4.95
N TYR A 144 -13.62 12.52 3.81
CA TYR A 144 -15.01 12.14 3.52
C TYR A 144 -16.05 13.23 3.82
N LYS A 145 -15.62 14.49 3.88
CA LYS A 145 -16.46 15.69 3.88
C LYS A 145 -16.51 16.28 2.47
N THR A 146 -17.71 16.60 2.00
CA THR A 146 -17.90 17.40 0.78
C THR A 146 -17.82 18.88 1.14
N TYR A 147 -16.88 19.58 0.51
CA TYR A 147 -16.71 21.02 0.59
C TYR A 147 -17.39 21.65 -0.63
N GLU A 148 -18.38 22.47 -0.36
CA GLU A 148 -19.14 23.23 -1.35
C GLU A 148 -18.47 24.59 -1.62
N ASN A 149 -19.03 25.37 -2.54
CA ASN A 149 -18.48 26.66 -3.00
C ASN A 149 -18.24 27.72 -1.91
N ASN A 150 -18.88 27.62 -0.75
CA ASN A 150 -18.68 28.55 0.37
C ASN A 150 -17.41 28.25 1.15
N GLU A 151 -17.07 26.97 1.32
CA GLU A 151 -15.86 26.54 2.01
C GLU A 151 -14.67 26.45 1.05
N CYS A 152 -14.94 26.07 -0.21
CA CYS A 152 -13.96 25.83 -1.25
C CYS A 152 -14.33 26.61 -2.51
N PRO A 153 -14.09 27.94 -2.51
CA PRO A 153 -14.56 28.82 -3.58
C PRO A 153 -13.94 28.43 -4.93
N PRO A 154 -14.77 28.20 -5.96
CA PRO A 154 -14.27 27.80 -7.27
C PRO A 154 -13.63 29.01 -7.97
N LYS A 155 -12.57 28.77 -8.76
CA LYS A 155 -11.94 29.83 -9.58
C LYS A 155 -12.85 30.34 -10.70
N HIS A 156 -13.68 29.46 -11.25
CA HIS A 156 -14.70 29.79 -12.25
C HIS A 156 -16.05 29.29 -11.76
N LYS A 157 -17.07 30.14 -11.89
CA LYS A 157 -18.44 29.81 -11.53
C LYS A 157 -19.25 29.51 -12.78
N PHE A 158 -20.32 28.76 -12.64
CA PHE A 158 -21.31 28.68 -13.70
C PHE A 158 -21.99 30.04 -13.88
N LEU A 159 -22.16 30.42 -15.15
CA LEU A 159 -22.84 31.65 -15.52
C LEU A 159 -24.36 31.47 -15.41
N PRO A 160 -25.09 32.51 -15.01
CA PRO A 160 -26.54 32.54 -15.18
C PRO A 160 -26.92 32.32 -16.66
N LEU A 161 -28.08 31.70 -16.90
CA LEU A 161 -28.57 31.32 -18.24
C LEU A 161 -28.43 32.44 -19.29
N GLU A 162 -28.79 33.68 -18.92
CA GLU A 162 -28.70 34.86 -19.79
C GLU A 162 -27.28 35.17 -20.25
N LYS A 163 -26.29 34.93 -19.38
CA LYS A 163 -24.86 35.16 -19.65
C LYS A 163 -24.18 33.93 -20.27
N GLY A 164 -24.76 32.75 -20.08
CA GLY A 164 -24.28 31.48 -20.63
C GLY A 164 -24.74 31.18 -22.06
N MET A 165 -25.14 32.20 -22.84
CA MET A 165 -25.69 32.04 -24.20
C MET A 165 -26.94 31.13 -24.25
N GLY A 166 -27.76 31.11 -23.19
CA GLY A 166 -28.93 30.24 -23.11
C GLY A 166 -28.64 28.84 -22.53
N PHE A 167 -27.44 28.60 -22.01
CA PHE A 167 -27.05 27.36 -21.33
C PHE A 167 -26.68 27.65 -19.86
N ALA A 168 -27.36 26.96 -18.93
CA ALA A 168 -27.24 27.22 -17.49
C ALA A 168 -25.90 26.75 -16.87
N ASP A 169 -25.22 25.81 -17.54
CA ASP A 169 -24.00 25.17 -17.04
C ASP A 169 -22.73 25.68 -17.74
N THR A 170 -22.81 26.86 -18.36
CA THR A 170 -21.69 27.47 -19.06
C THR A 170 -20.71 28.09 -18.07
N CYS A 171 -19.44 27.73 -18.18
CA CYS A 171 -18.41 28.24 -17.29
C CYS A 171 -18.02 29.69 -17.54
N GLU A 172 -17.90 30.47 -16.48
CA GLU A 172 -17.31 31.80 -16.55
C GLU A 172 -15.90 31.74 -17.15
N GLY A 173 -15.59 32.66 -18.05
CA GLY A 173 -14.26 32.76 -18.66
C GLY A 173 -14.11 32.04 -20.00
N TRP A 174 -14.99 31.08 -20.34
CA TRP A 174 -14.82 30.22 -21.53
C TRP A 174 -14.71 30.96 -22.87
N ASN A 175 -15.35 32.14 -22.98
CA ASN A 175 -15.38 32.97 -24.18
C ASN A 175 -14.52 34.25 -24.07
N THR A 176 -13.68 34.36 -23.04
CA THR A 176 -12.81 35.53 -22.81
C THR A 176 -11.48 35.42 -23.56
N GLU A 177 -10.79 36.55 -23.76
CA GLU A 177 -9.55 36.59 -24.56
C GLU A 177 -8.42 35.72 -24.01
N ASP A 178 -8.32 35.58 -22.69
CA ASP A 178 -7.30 34.76 -22.03
C ASP A 178 -7.51 33.26 -22.28
N PHE A 179 -8.77 32.81 -22.38
CA PHE A 179 -9.11 31.41 -22.65
C PHE A 179 -9.09 31.05 -24.14
N ARG A 180 -8.96 32.04 -25.04
CA ARG A 180 -8.63 31.80 -26.47
C ARG A 180 -7.28 31.11 -26.64
N LYS A 181 -6.35 31.30 -25.69
CA LYS A 181 -5.05 30.59 -25.64
C LYS A 181 -5.16 29.14 -25.14
N HIS A 182 -6.34 28.75 -24.66
CA HIS A 182 -6.65 27.45 -24.07
C HIS A 182 -7.76 26.72 -24.82
N ASP A 183 -7.93 27.03 -26.12
CA ASP A 183 -8.86 26.35 -27.03
C ASP A 183 -10.33 26.43 -26.60
N CYS A 184 -10.71 27.50 -25.89
CA CYS A 184 -12.09 27.76 -25.44
C CYS A 184 -12.66 26.71 -24.47
N ILE A 185 -11.80 26.04 -23.70
CA ILE A 185 -12.22 25.02 -22.73
C ILE A 185 -11.98 25.55 -21.31
N THR A 186 -12.97 25.39 -20.43
CA THR A 186 -12.91 25.85 -19.04
C THR A 186 -13.58 24.86 -18.10
N PHE A 187 -13.10 24.77 -16.86
CA PHE A 187 -13.68 23.93 -15.81
C PHE A 187 -14.24 24.78 -14.68
N CYS A 188 -15.48 24.51 -14.29
CA CYS A 188 -16.13 25.08 -13.12
C CYS A 188 -16.26 24.01 -12.06
N GLN A 189 -15.50 24.19 -10.99
CA GLN A 189 -15.61 23.36 -9.81
C GLN A 189 -16.95 23.63 -9.10
N THR A 190 -17.61 22.56 -8.65
CA THR A 190 -18.82 22.65 -7.81
C THR A 190 -18.59 22.13 -6.41
N SER A 191 -17.82 21.06 -6.28
CA SER A 191 -17.53 20.44 -5.00
C SER A 191 -16.15 19.81 -5.00
N THR A 192 -15.56 19.75 -3.81
CA THR A 192 -14.32 19.03 -3.55
C THR A 192 -14.53 18.10 -2.36
N ARG A 193 -13.93 16.91 -2.39
CA ARG A 193 -13.80 16.04 -1.21
C ARG A 193 -12.41 15.43 -1.15
N PHE A 194 -12.05 14.99 0.04
CA PHE A 194 -10.78 14.31 0.29
C PHE A 194 -11.07 12.94 0.85
N GLU A 195 -10.38 11.92 0.37
CA GLU A 195 -10.65 10.53 0.72
C GLU A 195 -9.33 9.77 0.85
N TRP A 196 -9.34 8.64 1.54
CA TRP A 196 -8.22 7.74 1.40
C TRP A 196 -8.16 7.19 -0.03
N ALA A 197 -6.94 7.09 -0.52
CA ALA A 197 -6.61 6.41 -1.75
C ALA A 197 -6.32 4.93 -1.48
N GLN A 198 -6.06 4.21 -2.55
CA GLN A 198 -5.63 2.82 -2.49
C GLN A 198 -4.23 2.80 -1.91
N GLU A 199 -3.97 1.79 -1.08
CA GLU A 199 -2.69 1.57 -0.47
C GLU A 199 -1.59 1.41 -1.54
N VAL A 200 -0.38 1.86 -1.22
CA VAL A 200 0.82 1.74 -2.06
C VAL A 200 1.90 1.05 -1.21
N PRO A 201 2.08 -0.27 -1.39
CA PRO A 201 3.02 -1.04 -0.58
C PRO A 201 4.46 -0.54 -0.74
N PHE A 202 5.20 -0.41 0.37
CA PHE A 202 6.63 -0.13 0.32
C PHE A 202 7.35 -1.34 -0.27
N PRO A 203 8.18 -1.16 -1.32
CA PRO A 203 8.93 -2.26 -1.91
C PRO A 203 9.76 -3.01 -0.87
N HIS A 204 9.77 -4.34 -0.94
CA HIS A 204 10.57 -5.21 -0.07
C HIS A 204 10.31 -5.08 1.44
N SER A 205 9.23 -4.43 1.85
CA SER A 205 8.86 -4.23 3.25
C SER A 205 8.21 -5.46 3.90
N GLU A 206 8.38 -6.66 3.33
CA GLU A 206 7.77 -7.88 3.87
C GLU A 206 8.39 -8.27 5.20
N CYS A 207 7.49 -8.55 6.14
CA CYS A 207 7.81 -9.02 7.46
C CYS A 207 7.26 -10.42 7.70
N HIS A 208 7.99 -11.19 8.48
CA HIS A 208 7.68 -12.60 8.75
C HIS A 208 8.08 -12.98 10.17
N PHE A 209 7.19 -13.62 10.93
CA PHE A 209 7.52 -14.16 12.24
C PHE A 209 8.47 -15.38 12.13
N PRO A 210 9.59 -15.45 12.86
CA PRO A 210 9.87 -14.75 14.12
C PRO A 210 10.75 -13.49 13.99
N ILE A 211 10.95 -12.99 12.78
CA ILE A 211 11.85 -11.88 12.52
C ILE A 211 11.14 -10.56 12.86
N SER A 212 11.73 -9.80 13.79
CA SER A 212 11.34 -8.40 14.00
C SER A 212 11.67 -7.60 12.75
N CYS A 213 10.73 -6.77 12.31
CA CYS A 213 10.93 -5.90 11.16
C CYS A 213 10.53 -4.47 11.48
N GLY A 214 11.02 -3.56 10.65
CA GLY A 214 10.61 -2.17 10.72
C GLY A 214 10.83 -1.45 9.41
N LEU A 215 10.16 -0.31 9.29
CA LEU A 215 10.39 0.65 8.21
C LEU A 215 11.38 1.70 8.70
N SER A 216 12.30 2.15 7.85
CA SER A 216 13.26 3.20 8.17
C SER A 216 12.84 4.54 7.57
N GLU A 217 13.46 5.64 8.01
CA GLU A 217 13.24 6.96 7.41
C GLU A 217 13.86 7.09 6.01
N GLY A 218 14.78 6.19 5.65
CA GLY A 218 15.43 6.18 4.34
C GLY A 218 14.66 5.41 3.27
N ASP A 219 13.55 4.77 3.63
CA ASP A 219 12.67 4.05 2.71
C ASP A 219 11.68 5.03 2.10
N SER A 220 11.29 4.78 0.86
CA SER A 220 10.35 5.65 0.18
C SER A 220 9.48 4.89 -0.81
N VAL A 221 8.31 5.46 -1.08
CA VAL A 221 7.38 4.91 -2.07
C VAL A 221 6.79 6.03 -2.90
N LYS A 222 6.75 5.82 -4.21
CA LYS A 222 6.16 6.78 -5.15
C LYS A 222 4.66 6.52 -5.27
N SER A 223 3.87 7.57 -5.13
CA SER A 223 2.43 7.56 -5.30
C SER A 223 2.02 8.63 -6.31
N GLY A 224 1.03 8.34 -7.15
CA GLY A 224 0.60 9.25 -8.19
C GLY A 224 -0.54 8.67 -9.00
N TRP A 225 -1.22 9.55 -9.74
CA TRP A 225 -2.29 9.16 -10.65
C TRP A 225 -2.00 9.72 -12.02
N ASN A 226 -1.99 8.84 -13.01
CA ASN A 226 -2.07 9.26 -14.39
C ASN A 226 -3.54 9.37 -14.78
N MET A 227 -3.92 10.51 -15.35
CA MET A 227 -5.10 10.54 -16.21
C MET A 227 -4.84 9.61 -17.39
N GLY A 228 -5.76 8.67 -17.66
CA GLY A 228 -5.58 7.65 -18.69
C GLY A 228 -5.11 8.23 -20.03
N GLY A 229 -4.38 7.43 -20.82
CA GLY A 229 -3.61 7.89 -21.99
C GLY A 229 -4.37 8.58 -23.14
N ASN A 230 -5.70 8.69 -23.06
CA ASN A 230 -6.56 9.29 -24.07
C ASN A 230 -7.15 10.66 -23.66
N VAL A 231 -6.74 11.24 -22.53
CA VAL A 231 -7.25 12.56 -22.11
C VAL A 231 -6.64 13.66 -22.98
N LYS A 232 -7.50 14.47 -23.62
CA LYS A 232 -7.08 15.62 -24.44
C LYS A 232 -6.23 16.58 -23.60
N VAL A 233 -5.08 17.03 -24.12
CA VAL A 233 -4.20 18.00 -23.42
C VAL A 233 -4.96 19.26 -22.97
N GLN A 234 -5.94 19.70 -23.75
CA GLN A 234 -6.79 20.86 -23.45
C GLN A 234 -7.61 20.67 -22.17
N PHE A 235 -8.05 19.44 -21.89
CA PHE A 235 -8.77 19.07 -20.68
C PHE A 235 -7.87 19.26 -19.44
N ILE A 236 -6.63 18.78 -19.51
CA ILE A 236 -5.65 18.94 -18.41
C ILE A 236 -5.36 20.43 -18.17
N LYS A 237 -5.26 21.24 -19.25
CA LYS A 237 -5.10 22.71 -19.12
C LYS A 237 -6.31 23.34 -18.42
N ALA A 238 -7.53 22.98 -18.82
CA ALA A 238 -8.75 23.49 -18.21
C ALA A 238 -8.83 23.15 -16.71
N LEU A 239 -8.43 21.94 -16.32
CA LEU A 239 -8.35 21.56 -14.90
C LEU A 239 -7.26 22.33 -14.14
N LYS A 240 -6.07 22.48 -14.73
CA LYS A 240 -4.96 23.24 -14.12
C LYS A 240 -5.39 24.67 -13.76
N ILE A 241 -6.17 25.29 -14.65
CA ILE A 241 -6.65 26.66 -14.48
C ILE A 241 -7.86 26.69 -13.56
N GLY A 242 -8.88 25.86 -13.79
CA GLY A 242 -10.19 25.94 -13.13
C GLY A 242 -10.31 25.29 -11.76
N VAL A 243 -9.42 24.35 -11.40
CA VAL A 243 -9.42 23.73 -10.07
C VAL A 243 -8.78 24.69 -9.05
N THR A 244 -9.49 24.95 -7.94
CA THR A 244 -8.98 25.74 -6.82
C THR A 244 -7.80 25.03 -6.16
N GLY A 245 -6.70 25.73 -5.89
CA GLY A 245 -5.44 25.09 -5.44
C GLY A 245 -4.65 24.34 -6.55
N GLY A 246 -5.15 24.35 -7.78
CA GLY A 246 -4.48 23.81 -8.97
C GLY A 246 -4.59 22.29 -9.13
N TYR A 247 -4.44 21.83 -10.38
CA TYR A 247 -4.46 20.41 -10.75
C TYR A 247 -3.08 19.94 -11.21
N SER A 248 -2.66 18.75 -10.80
CA SER A 248 -1.46 18.07 -11.26
C SER A 248 -1.72 16.56 -11.26
N SER A 249 -1.20 15.88 -12.29
CA SER A 249 -1.19 14.42 -12.40
C SER A 249 0.21 13.88 -12.06
N ASP A 250 0.96 14.61 -11.26
CA ASP A 250 2.35 14.31 -10.98
C ASP A 250 2.45 13.24 -9.91
N TRP A 251 3.54 12.49 -9.99
CA TRP A 251 3.94 11.54 -8.96
C TRP A 251 4.65 12.28 -7.84
N SER A 252 4.45 11.83 -6.62
CA SER A 252 5.15 12.34 -5.45
C SER A 252 5.57 11.18 -4.55
N GLU A 253 6.61 11.43 -3.77
CA GLU A 253 7.32 10.40 -3.02
C GLU A 253 7.01 10.58 -1.53
N SER A 254 6.56 9.49 -0.90
CA SER A 254 6.32 9.43 0.54
C SER A 254 7.52 8.79 1.19
N GLU A 255 8.06 9.44 2.23
CA GLU A 255 9.17 8.94 3.01
C GLU A 255 8.65 8.07 4.17
N GLY A 256 9.37 6.97 4.40
CA GLY A 256 9.18 6.08 5.52
C GLY A 256 9.38 6.78 6.85
N ARG A 257 8.94 6.13 7.91
CA ARG A 257 9.19 6.54 9.29
C ARG A 257 9.60 5.32 10.06
N LYS A 258 10.36 5.52 11.15
CA LYS A 258 10.69 4.41 12.04
C LYS A 258 9.41 3.79 12.61
N PHE A 259 9.13 2.56 12.22
CA PHE A 259 8.03 1.74 12.73
C PHE A 259 8.58 0.38 13.13
N ASP A 260 8.30 -0.06 14.35
CA ASP A 260 8.64 -1.40 14.82
C ASP A 260 7.34 -2.18 15.02
N VAL A 261 7.25 -3.40 14.47
CA VAL A 261 6.04 -4.24 14.57
C VAL A 261 6.39 -5.59 15.17
N ASN A 262 5.64 -5.97 16.20
CA ASN A 262 5.72 -7.29 16.80
C ASN A 262 4.73 -8.23 16.13
N LEU A 263 5.23 -9.33 15.57
CA LEU A 263 4.43 -10.39 14.96
C LEU A 263 4.31 -11.58 15.91
N THR A 264 3.21 -12.33 15.80
CA THR A 264 3.06 -13.64 16.46
C THR A 264 3.25 -14.77 15.47
N GLU A 265 3.35 -16.01 15.96
CA GLU A 265 3.44 -17.19 15.10
C GLU A 265 2.33 -17.22 14.04
N GLY A 266 2.72 -17.52 12.80
CA GLY A 266 1.85 -17.52 11.62
C GLY A 266 1.50 -16.14 11.06
N GLN A 267 1.91 -15.05 11.71
CA GLN A 267 1.66 -13.68 11.22
C GLN A 267 2.84 -13.12 10.45
N CYS A 268 2.51 -12.55 9.31
CA CYS A 268 3.38 -11.82 8.41
C CYS A 268 2.78 -10.45 8.15
N GLY A 269 3.43 -9.64 7.32
CA GLY A 269 2.81 -8.41 6.85
C GLY A 269 3.73 -7.60 5.97
N TYR A 270 3.32 -6.37 5.70
CA TYR A 270 4.10 -5.41 4.94
C TYR A 270 3.71 -3.98 5.33
N PHE A 271 4.62 -3.04 5.07
CA PHE A 271 4.34 -1.63 5.25
C PHE A 271 3.73 -1.06 3.97
N THR A 272 2.74 -0.18 4.12
CA THR A 272 2.07 0.45 2.99
C THR A 272 1.77 1.90 3.30
N PHE A 273 1.89 2.76 2.29
CA PHE A 273 1.45 4.14 2.37
C PHE A 273 0.01 4.23 1.86
N VAL A 274 -0.88 4.83 2.64
CA VAL A 274 -2.26 5.14 2.22
C VAL A 274 -2.33 6.63 1.95
N PRO A 275 -2.25 7.06 0.68
CA PRO A 275 -2.33 8.48 0.34
C PRO A 275 -3.73 9.04 0.58
N VAL A 276 -3.83 10.35 0.66
CA VAL A 276 -5.09 11.08 0.53
C VAL A 276 -5.25 11.51 -0.92
N LYS A 277 -6.39 11.17 -1.52
CA LYS A 277 -6.80 11.72 -2.81
C LYS A 277 -7.78 12.87 -2.62
N ARG A 278 -7.63 13.88 -3.44
CA ARG A 278 -8.61 14.96 -3.62
C ARG A 278 -9.45 14.65 -4.84
N ILE A 279 -10.76 14.56 -4.65
CA ILE A 279 -11.74 14.43 -5.73
C ILE A 279 -12.39 15.78 -5.95
N VAL A 280 -12.32 16.28 -7.18
CA VAL A 280 -12.91 17.55 -7.58
C VAL A 280 -13.97 17.30 -8.65
N CYS A 281 -15.20 17.68 -8.35
CA CYS A 281 -16.32 17.55 -9.28
C CYS A 281 -16.73 18.92 -9.83
N GLY A 282 -17.23 18.93 -11.05
CA GLY A 282 -17.59 20.15 -11.74
C GLY A 282 -18.15 19.92 -13.14
N GLY A 283 -18.23 21.00 -13.92
CA GLY A 283 -18.56 20.98 -15.33
C GLY A 283 -17.41 21.49 -16.17
N ILE A 284 -17.12 20.81 -17.28
CA ILE A 284 -16.29 21.37 -18.35
C ILE A 284 -17.20 21.95 -19.42
N THR A 285 -16.94 23.20 -19.78
CA THR A 285 -17.48 23.84 -20.96
C THR A 285 -16.44 23.77 -22.07
N GLU A 286 -16.81 23.18 -23.21
CA GLU A 286 -16.05 23.15 -24.45
C GLU A 286 -16.91 23.71 -25.60
N PRO A 287 -16.32 24.18 -26.70
CA PRO A 287 -17.11 24.59 -27.87
C PRO A 287 -17.67 23.36 -28.60
N ASP A 288 -18.88 23.44 -29.16
CA ASP A 288 -19.55 22.39 -29.95
C ASP A 288 -18.67 21.88 -31.12
N TYR A 289 -17.83 22.76 -31.65
CA TYR A 289 -16.78 22.42 -32.61
C TYR A 289 -15.52 23.26 -32.32
N PRO A 290 -14.32 22.70 -32.58
CA PRO A 290 -13.08 23.42 -32.35
C PRO A 290 -13.03 24.72 -33.18
N PRO A 291 -12.43 25.81 -32.66
CA PRO A 291 -12.33 27.07 -33.39
C PRO A 291 -11.69 26.87 -34.75
N ARG A 292 -12.36 27.33 -35.81
CA ARG A 292 -11.86 27.25 -37.19
C ARG A 292 -11.07 28.51 -37.51
N TRP A 293 -10.27 28.46 -38.58
CA TRP A 293 -9.42 29.59 -38.99
C TRP A 293 -10.20 30.89 -39.21
N TYR A 294 -11.44 30.79 -39.71
CA TYR A 294 -12.34 31.93 -39.95
C TYR A 294 -13.12 32.38 -38.71
N ASP A 295 -13.04 31.65 -37.60
CA ASP A 295 -13.57 32.11 -36.31
C ASP A 295 -12.64 33.16 -35.68
N PHE A 296 -11.49 33.46 -36.29
CA PHE A 296 -10.48 34.42 -35.80
C PHE A 296 -10.05 34.13 -34.35
N GLY A 297 -10.05 32.86 -33.94
CA GLY A 297 -9.75 32.43 -32.57
C GLY A 297 -10.85 32.79 -31.56
N LEU A 298 -12.05 33.14 -32.01
CA LEU A 298 -13.20 33.43 -31.15
C LEU A 298 -13.95 32.14 -30.82
N CYS A 299 -14.35 32.01 -29.55
CA CYS A 299 -15.19 30.92 -29.06
C CYS A 299 -16.66 31.16 -29.48
N LYS A 300 -16.94 31.00 -30.79
CA LYS A 300 -18.24 31.31 -31.42
C LYS A 300 -19.19 30.11 -31.51
N ALA A 301 -18.65 28.90 -31.42
CA ALA A 301 -19.48 27.70 -31.35
C ALA A 301 -20.31 27.71 -30.06
N GLY A 302 -21.49 27.07 -30.07
CA GLY A 302 -22.28 26.89 -28.86
C GLY A 302 -21.49 26.15 -27.77
N PRO A 303 -21.75 26.44 -26.48
CA PRO A 303 -21.09 25.73 -25.39
C PRO A 303 -21.69 24.33 -25.22
N LYS A 304 -20.82 23.34 -25.12
CA LYS A 304 -21.14 21.97 -24.72
C LYS A 304 -20.60 21.73 -23.33
N ASN A 305 -21.48 21.32 -22.41
CA ASN A 305 -21.12 21.10 -21.01
C ASN A 305 -21.08 19.62 -20.69
N THR A 306 -20.02 19.19 -20.01
CA THR A 306 -19.86 17.81 -19.53
C THR A 306 -19.55 17.82 -18.04
N HIS A 307 -20.39 17.16 -17.25
CA HIS A 307 -20.12 16.95 -15.83
C HIS A 307 -19.10 15.85 -15.63
N LEU A 308 -18.14 16.08 -14.72
CA LEU A 308 -17.12 15.10 -14.40
C LEU A 308 -16.53 15.34 -13.02
N CYS A 309 -15.95 14.28 -12.47
CA CYS A 309 -15.12 14.31 -11.29
C CYS A 309 -13.71 13.84 -11.67
N VAL A 310 -12.70 14.49 -11.10
CA VAL A 310 -11.29 14.13 -11.29
C VAL A 310 -10.61 13.91 -9.97
N ASP A 311 -9.79 12.88 -9.95
CA ASP A 311 -8.96 12.55 -8.81
C ASP A 311 -7.57 13.15 -8.97
N LYS A 312 -6.96 13.51 -7.84
CA LYS A 312 -5.61 14.05 -7.74
C LYS A 312 -4.98 13.64 -6.41
N LEU A 313 -3.66 13.39 -6.41
CA LEU A 313 -2.90 13.26 -5.16
C LEU A 313 -2.97 14.56 -4.35
N TRP A 314 -3.44 14.47 -3.11
CA TRP A 314 -3.36 15.60 -2.22
C TRP A 314 -1.96 15.72 -1.63
N THR A 315 -1.43 16.93 -1.64
CA THR A 315 -0.13 17.26 -1.07
C THR A 315 -0.29 18.34 -0.01
N ILE A 316 0.51 18.21 1.05
CA ILE A 316 0.60 19.16 2.15
C ILE A 316 2.04 19.63 2.30
N LYS A 317 2.26 20.79 2.90
CA LYS A 317 3.60 21.26 3.20
C LYS A 317 4.24 20.36 4.26
N SER A 318 5.47 19.97 3.99
CA SER A 318 6.26 19.19 4.93
C SER A 318 6.55 20.02 6.17
N GLN A 319 6.14 19.53 7.33
CA GLN A 319 6.53 20.12 8.62
C GLN A 319 7.95 19.72 9.04
N ARG A 320 8.57 18.77 8.32
CA ARG A 320 9.89 18.19 8.65
C ARG A 320 11.03 18.88 7.89
N ILE A 321 10.75 19.28 6.64
CA ILE A 321 11.75 19.88 5.76
C ILE A 321 11.78 21.39 6.01
N LYS A 322 12.99 21.96 6.09
CA LYS A 322 13.18 23.39 6.41
C LYS A 322 12.67 24.33 5.33
N ASP A 323 12.45 23.83 4.11
CA ASP A 323 11.84 24.59 3.03
C ASP A 323 10.32 24.68 3.25
N PRO A 324 9.78 25.88 3.55
CA PRO A 324 8.36 26.07 3.85
C PRO A 324 7.43 25.84 2.64
N ASN A 325 7.99 25.71 1.43
CA ASN A 325 7.24 25.44 0.20
C ASN A 325 7.39 23.99 -0.28
N HIS A 326 8.16 23.16 0.44
CA HIS A 326 8.31 21.77 0.07
C HIS A 326 7.02 21.00 0.39
N GLU A 327 6.38 20.46 -0.65
CA GLU A 327 5.16 19.69 -0.53
C GLU A 327 5.44 18.19 -0.57
N ILE A 328 4.79 17.45 0.33
CA ILE A 328 4.81 15.99 0.40
C ILE A 328 3.39 15.42 0.21
N PRO A 329 3.25 14.16 -0.21
CA PRO A 329 1.95 13.49 -0.24
C PRO A 329 1.29 13.51 1.15
N ASP A 330 0.03 13.93 1.24
CA ASP A 330 -0.78 13.69 2.43
C ASP A 330 -1.16 12.21 2.47
N GLY A 331 -1.17 11.62 3.65
CA GLY A 331 -1.38 10.20 3.84
C GLY A 331 -0.83 9.68 5.15
N THR A 332 -0.96 8.37 5.36
CA THR A 332 -0.42 7.70 6.55
C THR A 332 0.23 6.38 6.18
N ILE A 333 1.22 5.97 6.97
CA ILE A 333 1.87 4.66 6.81
C ILE A 333 1.23 3.72 7.80
N ILE A 334 0.77 2.56 7.32
CA ILE A 334 0.20 1.52 8.16
C ILE A 334 0.94 0.20 7.91
N PHE A 335 0.82 -0.70 8.87
CA PHE A 335 1.25 -2.08 8.71
C PHE A 335 0.04 -2.96 8.43
N VAL A 336 0.08 -3.72 7.34
CA VAL A 336 -0.98 -4.66 6.98
C VAL A 336 -0.57 -6.05 7.43
N TYR A 337 -1.32 -6.61 8.37
CA TYR A 337 -1.09 -7.95 8.87
C TYR A 337 -1.63 -8.98 7.88
N THR A 338 -0.84 -10.00 7.56
CA THR A 338 -1.19 -11.07 6.64
C THR A 338 -0.89 -12.43 7.25
N ASP A 339 -1.58 -13.46 6.77
CA ASP A 339 -1.26 -14.86 7.08
C ASP A 339 -0.01 -15.29 6.30
N CYS A 340 1.01 -15.83 6.96
CA CYS A 340 2.28 -16.18 6.31
C CYS A 340 2.13 -17.28 5.24
N PHE A 341 1.15 -18.17 5.42
CA PHE A 341 0.92 -19.28 4.51
C PHE A 341 0.26 -18.81 3.21
N SER A 342 -0.84 -18.07 3.30
CA SER A 342 -1.66 -17.65 2.15
C SER A 342 -1.34 -16.25 1.62
N ARG A 343 -0.62 -15.42 2.38
CA ARG A 343 -0.43 -13.97 2.17
C ARG A 343 -1.69 -13.12 2.17
N ARG A 344 -2.82 -13.69 2.59
CA ARG A 344 -4.08 -12.95 2.66
C ARG A 344 -4.05 -12.00 3.86
N PRO A 345 -4.64 -10.80 3.75
CA PRO A 345 -4.84 -9.94 4.91
C PRO A 345 -5.56 -10.70 6.01
N LEU A 346 -5.09 -10.54 7.25
CA LEU A 346 -5.81 -10.99 8.43
C LEU A 346 -7.15 -10.25 8.55
N PRO A 347 -8.11 -10.77 9.35
CA PRO A 347 -9.41 -10.13 9.54
C PRO A 347 -9.30 -8.65 9.91
N MET A 348 -10.27 -7.84 9.44
CA MET A 348 -10.23 -6.38 9.56
C MET A 348 -10.04 -5.90 11.00
N ASN A 349 -10.60 -6.58 12.00
CA ASN A 349 -10.41 -6.23 13.42
C ASN A 349 -8.95 -6.30 13.92
N LYS A 350 -8.02 -6.91 13.14
CA LYS A 350 -6.58 -6.91 13.39
C LYS A 350 -5.81 -5.85 12.61
N GLN A 351 -6.46 -5.17 11.67
CA GLN A 351 -5.85 -4.15 10.81
C GLN A 351 -6.00 -2.75 11.41
N ASP A 352 -5.18 -1.81 10.93
CA ASP A 352 -5.45 -0.39 11.21
C ASP A 352 -6.82 0.00 10.64
N PRO A 353 -7.65 0.78 11.39
CA PRO A 353 -8.92 1.26 10.88
C PRO A 353 -8.86 1.96 9.52
N VAL A 354 -7.76 2.63 9.15
CA VAL A 354 -7.60 3.22 7.80
C VAL A 354 -7.75 2.16 6.71
N TYR A 355 -7.26 0.95 6.94
CA TYR A 355 -7.36 -0.16 5.98
C TYR A 355 -8.81 -0.57 5.67
N HIS A 356 -9.75 -0.24 6.57
CA HIS A 356 -11.17 -0.55 6.42
C HIS A 356 -11.89 0.45 5.52
N ALA A 357 -11.25 1.59 5.24
CA ALA A 357 -11.88 2.64 4.45
C ALA A 357 -12.12 2.15 3.01
N PRO A 358 -13.24 2.57 2.38
CA PRO A 358 -13.58 2.14 1.03
C PRO A 358 -12.46 2.46 0.03
N GLY A 359 -12.07 1.48 -0.78
CA GLY A 359 -11.06 1.65 -1.83
C GLY A 359 -9.60 1.71 -1.35
N VAL A 360 -9.33 1.51 -0.06
CA VAL A 360 -7.96 1.47 0.49
C VAL A 360 -7.28 0.13 0.20
N ALA A 361 -7.91 -0.98 0.60
CA ALA A 361 -7.33 -2.31 0.44
C ALA A 361 -7.18 -2.67 -1.05
N LEU A 362 -6.00 -3.13 -1.43
CA LEU A 362 -5.76 -3.70 -2.75
C LEU A 362 -6.52 -5.02 -2.92
N HIS A 363 -6.96 -5.30 -4.15
CA HIS A 363 -7.46 -6.63 -4.48
C HIS A 363 -6.36 -7.68 -4.27
N HIS A 364 -6.74 -8.84 -3.72
CA HIS A 364 -5.78 -9.88 -3.33
C HIS A 364 -4.81 -10.26 -4.47
N ASP A 365 -5.31 -10.43 -5.69
CA ASP A 365 -4.47 -10.82 -6.84
C ASP A 365 -3.45 -9.75 -7.23
N VAL A 366 -3.81 -8.47 -7.10
CA VAL A 366 -2.91 -7.35 -7.40
C VAL A 366 -1.82 -7.27 -6.33
N LEU A 367 -2.23 -7.35 -5.06
CA LEU A 367 -1.29 -7.37 -3.95
C LEU A 367 -0.36 -8.58 -4.02
N ASP A 368 -0.88 -9.76 -4.35
CA ASP A 368 -0.08 -10.96 -4.51
C ASP A 368 0.92 -10.83 -5.66
N GLY A 369 0.51 -10.24 -6.78
CA GLY A 369 1.41 -9.94 -7.90
C GLY A 369 2.54 -8.97 -7.52
N ILE A 370 2.23 -7.90 -6.79
CA ILE A 370 3.23 -6.95 -6.27
C ILE A 370 4.21 -7.68 -5.36
N ARG A 371 3.71 -8.44 -4.39
CA ARG A 371 4.52 -9.19 -3.44
C ARG A 371 5.35 -10.29 -4.11
N GLN A 372 4.82 -10.91 -5.17
CA GLN A 372 5.56 -11.88 -5.96
C GLN A 372 6.72 -11.23 -6.73
N SER A 373 6.61 -9.95 -7.11
CA SER A 373 7.72 -9.21 -7.72
C SER A 373 8.87 -8.95 -6.75
N TRP A 374 8.63 -9.08 -5.44
CA TRP A 374 9.65 -8.95 -4.40
C TRP A 374 10.35 -10.26 -4.09
N VAL A 375 9.88 -11.38 -4.64
CA VAL A 375 10.53 -12.68 -4.47
C VAL A 375 11.89 -12.64 -5.14
N TRP A 376 12.92 -12.98 -4.38
CA TRP A 376 14.26 -13.15 -4.93
C TRP A 376 14.98 -14.27 -4.20
N ASN A 377 15.98 -14.84 -4.88
CA ASN A 377 16.86 -15.83 -4.31
C ASN A 377 18.22 -15.84 -5.00
N THR A 378 19.24 -16.27 -4.27
CA THR A 378 20.59 -16.53 -4.75
C THR A 378 21.04 -17.91 -4.29
N CYS A 379 21.94 -18.53 -5.04
CA CYS A 379 22.35 -19.91 -4.83
C CYS A 379 23.83 -20.09 -5.14
N TYR A 380 24.58 -20.61 -4.16
CA TYR A 380 26.02 -20.83 -4.22
C TYR A 380 26.35 -22.28 -3.90
N MET A 381 27.37 -22.80 -4.56
CA MET A 381 27.91 -24.13 -4.30
C MET A 381 29.41 -24.04 -4.09
N TRP A 382 29.91 -24.57 -2.97
CA TRP A 382 31.32 -24.55 -2.61
C TRP A 382 31.87 -25.94 -2.32
N ASN A 383 33.08 -26.22 -2.78
CA ASN A 383 33.80 -27.43 -2.40
C ASN A 383 34.56 -27.20 -1.09
N MET A 384 34.05 -27.75 0.01
CA MET A 384 34.66 -27.65 1.34
C MET A 384 35.73 -28.72 1.62
N GLY A 385 36.18 -29.45 0.58
CA GLY A 385 37.18 -30.52 0.70
C GLY A 385 36.63 -31.88 1.13
N ALA A 386 35.30 -32.02 1.24
CA ALA A 386 34.65 -33.31 1.47
C ALA A 386 34.56 -34.10 0.15
N GLU A 387 35.15 -35.29 0.12
CA GLU A 387 35.17 -36.12 -1.08
C GLU A 387 33.76 -36.43 -1.57
N GLY A 388 33.50 -36.16 -2.86
CA GLY A 388 32.20 -36.41 -3.51
C GLY A 388 31.07 -35.46 -3.12
N LYS A 389 31.33 -34.38 -2.36
CA LYS A 389 30.30 -33.45 -1.88
C LYS A 389 30.63 -31.99 -2.18
N LEU A 390 29.58 -31.19 -2.28
CA LEU A 390 29.62 -29.72 -2.33
C LEU A 390 28.68 -29.20 -1.25
N SER A 391 29.03 -28.09 -0.61
CA SER A 391 28.13 -27.38 0.29
C SER A 391 27.32 -26.38 -0.51
N LEU A 392 26.01 -26.51 -0.45
CA LEU A 392 25.00 -25.68 -1.11
C LEU A 392 24.48 -24.64 -0.11
N TYR A 393 24.43 -23.38 -0.54
CA TYR A 393 23.86 -22.26 0.20
C TYR A 393 22.84 -21.56 -0.70
N ILE A 394 21.58 -21.51 -0.26
CA ILE A 394 20.51 -20.78 -0.93
C ILE A 394 20.00 -19.71 0.01
N HIS A 395 20.02 -18.46 -0.46
CA HIS A 395 19.39 -17.34 0.23
C HIS A 395 18.11 -16.98 -0.52
N GLY A 396 17.05 -16.64 0.20
CA GLY A 396 15.83 -16.17 -0.43
C GLY A 396 15.04 -15.24 0.47
N SER A 397 14.16 -14.46 -0.17
CA SER A 397 13.22 -13.57 0.49
C SER A 397 11.94 -13.49 -0.30
N GLY A 398 10.88 -13.02 0.34
CA GLY A 398 9.62 -12.77 -0.33
C GLY A 398 8.95 -14.04 -0.85
N PHE A 399 9.17 -15.21 -0.24
CA PHE A 399 8.38 -16.42 -0.54
C PHE A 399 7.19 -16.57 0.41
N LYS A 400 6.11 -17.21 -0.06
CA LYS A 400 5.02 -17.69 0.82
C LYS A 400 5.48 -18.91 1.60
N ASP A 401 4.99 -19.11 2.82
CA ASP A 401 5.27 -20.36 3.56
C ASP A 401 4.66 -21.57 2.84
N SER A 402 3.58 -21.39 2.10
CA SER A 402 3.01 -22.46 1.27
C SER A 402 3.95 -22.89 0.15
N MET A 403 4.89 -22.05 -0.27
CA MET A 403 5.88 -22.35 -1.32
C MET A 403 7.08 -23.06 -0.72
N VAL A 404 7.74 -22.46 0.28
CA VAL A 404 8.96 -23.00 0.90
C VAL A 404 8.67 -24.18 1.82
N GLY A 405 7.44 -24.25 2.35
CA GLY A 405 7.01 -25.22 3.34
C GLY A 405 7.45 -24.82 4.76
N PRO A 406 6.77 -25.36 5.80
CA PRO A 406 7.20 -25.16 7.18
C PRO A 406 8.62 -25.68 7.35
N GLU A 407 9.51 -24.87 7.95
CA GLU A 407 10.94 -25.17 8.12
C GLU A 407 11.65 -25.56 6.82
N GLY A 408 11.22 -25.02 5.67
CA GLY A 408 11.87 -25.29 4.39
C GLY A 408 11.59 -26.68 3.81
N LYS A 409 10.63 -27.45 4.34
CA LYS A 409 10.40 -28.85 3.91
C LYS A 409 10.20 -29.02 2.41
N LYS A 410 9.45 -28.13 1.74
CA LYS A 410 9.27 -28.24 0.28
C LYS A 410 10.57 -27.93 -0.46
N LEU A 411 11.34 -26.95 0.01
CA LEU A 411 12.66 -26.67 -0.55
C LEU A 411 13.60 -27.88 -0.39
N ILE A 412 13.66 -28.47 0.81
CA ILE A 412 14.44 -29.68 1.11
C ILE A 412 14.04 -30.82 0.16
N GLU A 413 12.75 -31.07 -0.02
CA GLU A 413 12.24 -32.09 -0.93
C GLU A 413 12.69 -31.87 -2.38
N ARG A 414 12.66 -30.62 -2.86
CA ARG A 414 13.09 -30.27 -4.22
C ARG A 414 14.60 -30.42 -4.42
N VAL A 415 15.41 -29.97 -3.46
CA VAL A 415 16.87 -30.15 -3.51
C VAL A 415 17.22 -31.65 -3.45
N ASN A 416 16.54 -32.42 -2.61
CA ASN A 416 16.72 -33.87 -2.52
C ASN A 416 16.34 -34.58 -3.82
N HIS A 417 15.29 -34.11 -4.52
CA HIS A 417 14.94 -34.62 -5.85
C HIS A 417 16.09 -34.43 -6.86
N CYS A 418 16.72 -33.24 -6.86
CA CYS A 418 17.89 -32.99 -7.69
C CYS A 418 19.08 -33.88 -7.33
N ALA A 419 19.36 -34.11 -6.05
CA ALA A 419 20.42 -35.02 -5.62
C ALA A 419 20.18 -36.47 -6.06
N ARG A 420 18.93 -36.94 -5.98
CA ARG A 420 18.56 -38.30 -6.42
C ARG A 420 18.66 -38.51 -7.92
N SER A 421 18.54 -37.45 -8.73
CA SER A 421 18.71 -37.53 -10.19
C SER A 421 20.13 -37.91 -10.63
N VAL A 422 21.09 -37.84 -9.69
CA VAL A 422 22.49 -38.20 -9.88
C VAL A 422 22.93 -39.30 -8.91
N ASP A 423 21.97 -40.12 -8.45
CA ASP A 423 22.15 -41.23 -7.51
C ASP A 423 22.79 -40.83 -6.16
N GLY A 424 22.61 -39.57 -5.77
CA GLY A 424 23.12 -39.04 -4.51
C GLY A 424 22.03 -38.74 -3.47
N VAL A 425 22.49 -38.32 -2.29
CA VAL A 425 21.65 -37.90 -1.16
C VAL A 425 22.17 -36.60 -0.58
N ILE A 426 21.26 -35.76 -0.10
CA ILE A 426 21.64 -34.58 0.66
C ILE A 426 21.91 -34.95 2.12
N SER A 427 22.82 -34.23 2.77
CA SER A 427 23.07 -34.34 4.22
C SER A 427 23.22 -32.97 4.87
N GLY A 428 23.01 -32.87 6.18
CA GLY A 428 23.19 -31.60 6.90
C GLY A 428 22.25 -30.48 6.41
N ALA A 429 21.02 -30.85 6.00
CA ALA A 429 20.04 -29.90 5.52
C ALA A 429 19.51 -29.03 6.68
N GLU A 430 19.75 -27.74 6.62
CA GLU A 430 19.32 -26.74 7.60
C GLU A 430 18.56 -25.61 6.89
N PHE A 431 17.49 -25.13 7.52
CA PHE A 431 16.71 -24.01 7.03
C PHE A 431 16.43 -23.05 8.19
N ASN A 432 16.78 -21.78 8.03
CA ASN A 432 16.61 -20.77 9.07
C ASN A 432 16.13 -19.45 8.49
N TRP A 433 15.16 -18.84 9.17
CA TRP A 433 14.76 -17.44 8.97
C TRP A 433 15.69 -16.52 9.75
N TYR A 434 16.12 -15.41 9.16
CA TYR A 434 16.91 -14.38 9.81
C TYR A 434 16.64 -12.98 9.22
N TYR A 435 17.01 -11.96 9.98
CA TYR A 435 17.05 -10.58 9.49
C TYR A 435 18.43 -10.32 8.89
N SER A 436 18.53 -9.87 7.63
CA SER A 436 19.84 -9.57 7.06
C SER A 436 20.42 -8.33 7.71
N VAL A 437 21.59 -8.51 8.32
CA VAL A 437 22.53 -7.45 8.67
C VAL A 437 23.85 -7.73 7.95
N TYR A 438 23.83 -8.48 6.84
CA TYR A 438 25.07 -8.96 6.22
C TYR A 438 25.89 -7.74 5.76
N PRO A 439 27.13 -7.57 6.25
CA PRO A 439 27.92 -6.39 5.96
C PRO A 439 28.23 -6.31 4.46
N GLY A 440 27.62 -5.35 3.78
CA GLY A 440 27.79 -5.11 2.34
C GLY A 440 26.52 -5.26 1.50
N GLU A 441 25.47 -5.87 2.03
CA GLU A 441 24.13 -5.79 1.42
C GLU A 441 23.45 -4.48 1.86
N ASP A 442 22.85 -3.76 0.91
CA ASP A 442 22.11 -2.54 1.23
C ASP A 442 20.92 -2.90 2.14
N PRO A 443 20.85 -2.37 3.38
CA PRO A 443 19.75 -2.60 4.31
C PRO A 443 18.37 -2.23 3.73
N LYS A 444 18.33 -1.42 2.67
CA LYS A 444 17.11 -1.06 1.94
C LYS A 444 16.57 -2.17 1.03
N ILE A 445 17.29 -3.30 0.91
CA ILE A 445 16.96 -4.40 -0.02
C ILE A 445 16.30 -5.60 0.70
N THR A 446 16.37 -5.70 2.02
CA THR A 446 16.13 -7.00 2.67
C THR A 446 15.09 -6.93 3.80
N GLY A 447 13.86 -7.30 3.45
CA GLY A 447 12.84 -7.74 4.42
C GLY A 447 13.21 -9.10 5.03
N ALA A 448 12.22 -9.86 5.50
CA ALA A 448 12.46 -11.19 6.06
C ALA A 448 13.18 -12.12 5.06
N MET A 449 14.29 -12.72 5.49
CA MET A 449 15.11 -13.62 4.67
C MET A 449 15.20 -15.00 5.29
N TRP A 450 15.40 -16.00 4.44
CA TRP A 450 15.73 -17.35 4.85
C TRP A 450 17.01 -17.82 4.17
N VAL A 451 17.70 -18.73 4.84
CA VAL A 451 18.87 -19.45 4.33
C VAL A 451 18.60 -20.94 4.43
N PHE A 452 18.93 -21.62 3.35
CA PHE A 452 18.99 -23.05 3.27
C PHE A 452 20.43 -23.49 3.03
N MET A 453 20.91 -24.43 3.84
CA MET A 453 22.23 -25.01 3.74
C MET A 453 22.12 -26.52 3.66
N ALA A 454 22.90 -27.17 2.80
CA ALA A 454 23.01 -28.62 2.75
C ALA A 454 24.30 -29.06 2.07
N ASP A 455 24.80 -30.25 2.40
CA ASP A 455 25.76 -30.94 1.56
C ASP A 455 25.03 -31.70 0.46
N VAL A 456 25.46 -31.51 -0.78
CA VAL A 456 24.90 -32.09 -1.99
C VAL A 456 25.98 -32.89 -2.76
N PRO A 457 25.61 -33.85 -3.62
CA PRO A 457 26.56 -34.59 -4.45
C PRO A 457 27.37 -33.66 -5.36
N SER A 458 28.66 -33.93 -5.55
CA SER A 458 29.53 -33.07 -6.38
C SER A 458 29.16 -33.03 -7.87
N ASN A 459 28.43 -34.02 -8.35
CA ASN A 459 27.91 -34.11 -9.71
C ASN A 459 26.49 -33.53 -9.87
N ILE A 460 25.91 -32.92 -8.83
CA ILE A 460 24.58 -32.29 -8.91
C ILE A 460 24.58 -31.18 -9.96
N ARG A 461 23.51 -31.11 -10.75
CA ARG A 461 23.39 -30.09 -11.81
C ARG A 461 22.86 -28.78 -11.22
N PRO A 462 23.59 -27.66 -11.33
CA PRO A 462 23.09 -26.37 -10.84
C PRO A 462 21.78 -25.93 -11.54
N GLY A 463 21.58 -26.36 -12.80
CA GLY A 463 20.32 -26.15 -13.52
C GLY A 463 19.10 -26.76 -12.83
N CYS A 464 19.22 -27.96 -12.24
CA CYS A 464 18.12 -28.59 -11.50
C CYS A 464 17.74 -27.77 -10.26
N LEU A 465 18.74 -27.24 -9.54
CA LEU A 465 18.51 -26.40 -8.38
C LEU A 465 17.85 -25.06 -8.78
N GLY A 466 18.27 -24.48 -9.90
CA GLY A 466 17.62 -23.28 -10.46
C GLY A 466 16.16 -23.54 -10.82
N ASP A 467 15.87 -24.63 -11.53
CA ASP A 467 14.50 -25.00 -11.92
C ASP A 467 13.63 -25.28 -10.68
N ALA A 468 14.16 -25.98 -9.69
CA ALA A 468 13.50 -26.21 -8.40
C ALA A 468 13.10 -24.90 -7.71
N MET A 469 13.95 -23.87 -7.76
CA MET A 469 13.65 -22.57 -7.18
C MET A 469 12.58 -21.80 -7.96
N ILE A 470 12.63 -21.85 -9.29
CA ILE A 470 11.60 -21.24 -10.15
C ILE A 470 10.24 -21.90 -9.90
N GLU A 471 10.21 -23.23 -9.76
CA GLU A 471 8.98 -23.98 -9.45
C GLU A 471 8.39 -23.64 -8.08
N LEU A 472 9.22 -23.23 -7.12
CA LEU A 472 8.77 -22.72 -5.82
C LEU A 472 8.25 -21.28 -5.89
N GLY A 473 8.33 -20.61 -7.05
CA GLY A 473 7.90 -19.23 -7.24
C GLY A 473 9.03 -18.21 -7.24
N GLY A 474 10.29 -18.64 -7.24
CA GLY A 474 11.44 -17.74 -7.31
C GLY A 474 11.56 -17.06 -8.67
N ILE A 475 11.88 -15.77 -8.69
CA ILE A 475 12.46 -15.11 -9.86
C ILE A 475 13.97 -15.22 -9.67
N THR A 476 14.57 -16.32 -10.11
CA THR A 476 16.02 -16.52 -10.01
C THR A 476 16.72 -15.47 -10.89
N LYS A 477 17.31 -14.44 -10.28
CA LYS A 477 18.25 -13.57 -11.00
C LYS A 477 19.54 -14.33 -11.33
N ASP A 478 19.92 -15.28 -10.47
CA ASP A 478 21.13 -16.07 -10.62
C ASP A 478 20.80 -17.55 -10.76
N LYS A 479 21.23 -18.17 -11.87
CA LYS A 479 21.36 -19.63 -11.93
C LYS A 479 22.37 -20.02 -10.86
N CYS A 480 22.11 -21.05 -10.05
CA CYS A 480 23.10 -21.55 -9.08
C CYS A 480 24.50 -21.56 -9.73
N ILE A 481 25.38 -20.68 -9.27
CA ILE A 481 26.72 -20.55 -9.86
C ILE A 481 27.59 -21.53 -9.10
N GLY A 482 27.89 -22.64 -9.75
CA GLY A 482 29.05 -23.45 -9.39
C GLY A 482 30.23 -22.85 -10.14
N ASP A 483 31.24 -22.37 -9.43
CA ASP A 483 32.47 -21.95 -10.07
C ASP A 483 33.03 -23.11 -10.91
N LYS A 484 33.36 -22.80 -12.17
CA LYS A 484 34.37 -23.59 -12.89
C LYS A 484 35.72 -23.26 -12.23
N PHE A 485 36.03 -23.93 -11.13
CA PHE A 485 37.41 -23.92 -10.64
C PHE A 485 38.23 -24.86 -11.53
N GLU A 486 39.02 -24.27 -12.43
CA GLU A 486 40.25 -24.91 -12.88
C GLU A 486 41.08 -25.17 -11.61
N GLY A 487 41.42 -26.45 -11.41
CA GLY A 487 42.02 -26.96 -10.18
C GLY A 487 43.46 -26.56 -9.94
#